data_AF-A0A2K5D161-F1
#
_entry.id   AF-A0A2K5D161-F1
#
_cell.length_a   1.000
_cell.length_b   1.000
_cell.length_c   1.000
_cell.angle_alpha   90.00
_cell.angle_beta   90.00
_cell.angle_gamma   90.00
#
_symmetry.space_group_name_H-M   'P 1'
#
loop_
_entity.id
_entity.type
_entity.pdbx_description
1 polymer ?
#
loop_
_entity_poly.entity_id
_entity_poly.type
_entity_poly.pdbx_seq_one_letter_code
_entity_poly.pdbx_strand_id
1 'polypeptide(L)'
;AHQEERPIRQILYLGNLLETSLDENMDLLKGITGFEDSVRKFICHVVGITYQHIDRWLLAEMLGDLSDSQLKVWMSKYGWSADQSGQIFVCSQEESIKPENIVEKIDFDSVSSIIASSQ
;
A
#
# COMPACT_ATOMS: atom_id res chain seq x y z
N ALA A 1 23.79 27.33 -5.14
CA ALA A 1 23.01 26.76 -4.03
C ALA A 1 21.48 26.93 -4.20
N HIS A 2 20.92 26.77 -5.42
CA HIS A 2 19.50 27.07 -5.69
C HIS A 2 18.77 26.01 -6.54
N GLN A 3 19.38 24.85 -6.82
CA GLN A 3 18.76 23.79 -7.64
C GLN A 3 18.04 22.71 -6.83
N GLU A 4 18.29 22.60 -5.52
CA GLU A 4 17.72 21.53 -4.68
C GLU A 4 16.31 21.85 -4.13
N GLU A 5 15.90 23.12 -4.08
CA GLU A 5 14.57 23.50 -3.55
C GLU A 5 13.41 23.28 -4.54
N ARG A 6 13.67 23.24 -5.84
CA ARG A 6 12.62 23.07 -6.87
C ARG A 6 11.92 21.70 -6.80
N PRO A 7 12.64 20.56 -6.74
CA PRO A 7 11.98 19.26 -6.63
C PRO A 7 11.24 19.10 -5.30
N ILE A 8 11.78 19.62 -4.19
CA ILE A 8 11.11 19.57 -2.89
C ILE A 8 9.80 20.35 -2.90
N ARG A 9 9.77 21.55 -3.50
CA ARG A 9 8.52 22.32 -3.66
C ARG A 9 7.50 21.61 -4.53
N GLN A 10 7.93 20.90 -5.57
CA GLN A 10 7.03 20.12 -6.43
C GLN A 10 6.46 18.91 -5.69
N ILE A 11 7.28 18.22 -4.90
CA ILE A 11 6.85 17.09 -4.07
C ILE A 11 5.88 17.56 -2.99
N LEU A 12 6.16 18.67 -2.31
CA LEU A 12 5.26 19.25 -1.30
C LEU A 12 3.95 19.74 -1.92
N TYR A 13 4.00 20.31 -3.14
CA TYR A 13 2.80 20.71 -3.89
C TYR A 13 1.96 19.50 -4.32
N LEU A 14 2.59 18.43 -4.79
CA LEU A 14 1.93 17.16 -5.11
C LEU A 14 1.32 16.51 -3.86
N GLY A 15 2.02 16.56 -2.73
CA GLY A 15 1.51 16.08 -1.44
C GLY A 15 0.28 16.86 -0.98
N ASN A 16 0.33 18.20 -1.04
CA ASN A 16 -0.82 19.04 -0.71
C ASN A 16 -2.00 18.83 -1.66
N LEU A 17 -1.72 18.69 -2.97
CA LEU A 17 -2.75 18.42 -3.96
C LEU A 17 -3.39 17.04 -3.74
N LEU A 18 -2.62 16.03 -3.34
CA LEU A 18 -3.12 14.71 -2.94
C LEU A 18 -3.95 14.79 -1.66
N GLU A 19 -3.48 15.45 -0.60
CA GLU A 19 -4.24 15.62 0.64
C GLU A 19 -5.58 16.34 0.40
N THR A 20 -5.56 17.48 -0.31
CA THR A 20 -6.78 18.24 -0.61
C THR A 20 -7.73 17.52 -1.57
N SER A 21 -7.20 16.78 -2.56
CA SER A 21 -8.04 16.01 -3.48
C SER A 21 -8.58 14.71 -2.86
N LEU A 22 -7.90 14.12 -1.86
CA LEU A 22 -8.41 12.97 -1.12
C LEU A 22 -9.62 13.37 -0.26
N ASP A 23 -9.57 14.51 0.42
CA ASP A 23 -10.69 15.02 1.22
C ASP A 23 -11.88 15.44 0.36
N GLU A 24 -11.65 16.11 -0.78
CA GLU A 24 -12.72 16.59 -1.67
C GLU A 24 -13.34 15.47 -2.55
N ASN A 25 -12.64 14.36 -2.79
CA ASN A 25 -13.09 13.27 -3.66
C ASN A 25 -13.36 11.94 -2.93
N MET A 26 -13.43 11.97 -1.59
CA MET A 26 -13.81 10.83 -0.74
C MET A 26 -15.09 10.11 -1.22
N ASP A 27 -16.05 10.86 -1.78
CA ASP A 27 -17.30 10.30 -2.33
C ASP A 27 -17.12 9.60 -3.69
N LEU A 28 -16.16 10.04 -4.52
CA LEU A 28 -15.79 9.36 -5.77
C LEU A 28 -15.03 8.05 -5.48
N LEU A 29 -14.18 8.05 -4.44
CA LEU A 29 -13.44 6.86 -4.00
C LEU A 29 -14.36 5.82 -3.35
N LYS A 30 -15.38 6.23 -2.59
CA LYS A 30 -16.44 5.33 -2.10
C LYS A 30 -17.25 4.68 -3.23
N GLY A 31 -17.37 5.35 -4.38
CA GLY A 31 -18.09 4.83 -5.54
C GLY A 31 -17.37 3.68 -6.26
N ILE A 32 -16.06 3.54 -6.09
CA ILE A 32 -15.27 2.47 -6.71
C ILE A 32 -15.32 1.24 -5.82
N THR A 33 -16.26 0.34 -6.12
CA THR A 33 -16.40 -0.93 -5.41
C THR A 33 -15.08 -1.70 -5.44
N GLY A 34 -14.49 -1.95 -4.26
CA GLY A 34 -13.25 -2.71 -4.11
C GLY A 34 -11.95 -1.90 -4.19
N PHE A 35 -12.00 -0.57 -4.31
CA PHE A 35 -10.80 0.27 -4.28
C PHE A 35 -10.04 0.12 -2.96
N GLU A 36 -10.72 0.24 -1.81
CA GLU A 36 -10.06 0.08 -0.52
C GLU A 36 -9.49 -1.33 -0.31
N ASP A 37 -10.14 -2.37 -0.84
CA ASP A 37 -9.63 -3.75 -0.77
C ASP A 37 -8.35 -3.91 -1.61
N SER A 38 -8.29 -3.26 -2.78
CA SER A 38 -7.08 -3.22 -3.62
C SER A 38 -5.93 -2.47 -2.96
N VAL A 39 -6.20 -1.34 -2.31
CA VAL A 39 -5.18 -0.61 -1.52
C VAL A 39 -4.68 -1.48 -0.37
N ARG A 40 -5.57 -2.09 0.41
CA ARG A 40 -5.19 -2.99 1.51
C ARG A 40 -4.38 -4.20 1.02
N LYS A 41 -4.72 -4.77 -0.14
CA LYS A 41 -3.94 -5.85 -0.77
C LYS A 41 -2.52 -5.41 -1.11
N PHE A 42 -2.35 -4.20 -1.66
CA PHE A 42 -1.04 -3.64 -1.97
C PHE A 42 -0.22 -3.44 -0.70
N ILE A 43 -0.81 -2.86 0.33
CA ILE A 43 -0.15 -2.66 1.64
C ILE A 43 0.27 -4.01 2.22
N CYS A 44 -0.62 -5.01 2.23
CA CYS A 44 -0.28 -6.33 2.72
C CYS A 44 0.87 -6.99 1.95
N HIS A 45 0.93 -6.80 0.62
CA HIS A 45 2.03 -7.29 -0.20
C HIS A 45 3.36 -6.64 0.18
N VAL A 46 3.39 -5.31 0.31
CA VAL A 46 4.59 -4.57 0.74
C VAL A 46 5.04 -5.04 2.12
N VAL A 47 4.11 -5.18 3.08
CA VAL A 47 4.40 -5.69 4.42
C VAL A 47 5.00 -7.10 4.36
N GLY A 48 4.45 -7.97 3.52
CA GLY A 48 4.91 -9.34 3.28
C GLY A 48 6.39 -9.46 2.87
N ILE A 49 6.90 -8.46 2.15
CA ILE A 49 8.28 -8.44 1.66
C ILE A 49 9.22 -7.69 2.62
N THR A 50 8.70 -6.70 3.35
CA THR A 50 9.51 -5.74 4.13
C THR A 50 9.63 -6.08 5.62
N TYR A 51 8.67 -6.84 6.18
CA TYR A 51 8.65 -7.17 7.60
C TYR A 51 8.75 -8.67 7.84
N GLN A 52 9.52 -9.04 8.86
CA GLN A 52 9.42 -10.38 9.48
C GLN A 52 8.41 -10.36 10.62
N HIS A 53 8.45 -9.30 11.43
CA HIS A 53 7.55 -9.04 12.53
C HIS A 53 7.06 -7.60 12.42
N ILE A 54 5.76 -7.38 12.59
CA ILE A 54 5.14 -6.06 12.61
C ILE A 54 4.25 -5.91 13.84
N ASP A 55 4.29 -4.75 14.49
CA ASP A 55 3.41 -4.50 15.62
C ASP A 55 1.95 -4.46 15.14
N ARG A 56 1.06 -5.12 15.91
CA ARG A 56 -0.36 -5.21 15.56
C ARG A 56 -1.00 -3.85 15.32
N TRP A 57 -0.65 -2.86 16.15
CA TRP A 57 -1.21 -1.51 16.06
C TRP A 57 -0.84 -0.84 14.73
N LEU A 58 0.37 -1.10 14.23
CA LEU A 58 0.95 -0.44 13.07
C LEU A 58 0.33 -1.01 11.81
N LEU A 59 0.13 -2.33 11.79
CA LEU A 59 -0.59 -2.97 10.70
C LEU A 59 -2.06 -2.51 10.62
N ALA A 60 -2.72 -2.30 11.77
CA ALA A 60 -4.09 -1.79 11.80
C ALA A 60 -4.19 -0.36 11.24
N GLU A 61 -3.27 0.52 11.67
CA GLU A 61 -3.16 1.90 11.20
C GLU A 61 -2.87 1.95 9.69
N MET A 62 -1.88 1.18 9.22
CA MET A 62 -1.53 1.11 7.80
C MET A 62 -2.69 0.62 6.92
N LEU A 63 -3.56 -0.26 7.42
CA LEU A 63 -4.72 -0.76 6.67
C LEU A 63 -5.96 0.15 6.76
N GLY A 64 -5.82 1.34 7.36
CA GLY A 64 -6.87 2.34 7.51
C GLY A 64 -7.70 2.14 8.77
N ASP A 65 -7.02 2.11 9.93
CA ASP A 65 -7.62 1.98 11.26
C ASP A 65 -8.63 0.83 11.40
N LEU A 66 -8.24 -0.34 10.89
CA LEU A 66 -9.10 -1.51 10.94
C LEU A 66 -9.40 -1.95 12.38
N SER A 67 -10.65 -2.33 12.61
CA SER A 67 -11.02 -2.99 13.86
C SER A 67 -10.32 -4.33 14.02
N ASP A 68 -10.21 -4.78 15.26
CA ASP A 68 -9.48 -5.99 15.64
C ASP A 68 -10.00 -7.26 14.94
N SER A 69 -11.30 -7.30 14.63
CA SER A 69 -11.95 -8.38 13.89
C SER A 69 -11.62 -8.36 12.40
N GLN A 70 -11.60 -7.17 11.78
CA GLN A 70 -11.23 -7.00 10.37
C GLN A 70 -9.76 -7.31 10.15
N LEU A 71 -8.88 -6.85 11.04
CA LEU A 71 -7.46 -7.14 10.99
C LEU A 71 -7.19 -8.65 10.98
N LYS A 72 -7.88 -9.41 11.83
CA LYS A 72 -7.77 -10.89 11.86
C LYS A 72 -8.15 -11.55 10.53
N VAL A 73 -9.14 -11.01 9.80
CA VAL A 73 -9.52 -11.52 8.46
C VAL A 73 -8.36 -11.34 7.49
N TRP A 74 -7.73 -10.17 7.49
CA TRP A 74 -6.56 -9.89 6.65
C TRP A 74 -5.35 -10.73 7.03
N MET A 75 -5.05 -10.85 8.32
CA MET A 75 -3.98 -11.73 8.80
C MET A 75 -4.19 -13.17 8.33
N SER A 76 -5.41 -13.70 8.48
CA SER A 76 -5.74 -15.07 8.05
C SER A 76 -5.60 -15.27 6.55
N LYS A 77 -5.86 -14.23 5.74
CA LYS A 77 -5.75 -14.28 4.27
C LYS A 77 -4.30 -14.35 3.79
N TYR A 78 -3.38 -13.76 4.55
CA TYR A 78 -1.95 -13.72 4.25
C TYR A 78 -1.12 -14.71 5.08
N GLY A 79 -1.78 -15.55 5.90
CA GLY A 79 -1.09 -16.56 6.72
C GLY A 79 -0.32 -16.00 7.91
N TRP A 80 -0.62 -14.77 8.33
CA TRP A 80 0.06 -14.11 9.43
C TRP A 80 -0.51 -14.51 10.79
N SER A 81 0.37 -14.65 11.79
CA SER A 81 -0.01 -15.07 13.14
C SER A 81 0.50 -14.08 14.18
N ALA A 82 -0.30 -13.82 15.22
CA ALA A 82 0.13 -12.99 16.34
C ALA A 82 0.89 -13.85 17.36
N ASP A 83 2.05 -13.38 17.80
CA ASP A 83 2.79 -13.92 18.92
C ASP A 83 2.22 -13.41 20.26
N GLN A 84 2.57 -14.08 21.35
CA GLN A 84 2.16 -13.76 22.72
C GLN A 84 2.59 -12.35 23.15
N SER A 85 3.59 -11.79 22.48
CA SER A 85 4.13 -10.44 22.70
C SER A 85 3.31 -9.34 22.02
N GLY A 86 2.26 -9.68 21.26
CA GLY A 86 1.44 -8.70 20.51
C GLY A 86 2.01 -8.29 19.14
N GLN A 87 3.08 -8.95 18.69
CA GLN A 87 3.67 -8.77 17.37
C GLN A 87 3.12 -9.79 16.39
N ILE A 88 2.98 -9.40 15.13
CA ILE A 88 2.49 -10.27 14.05
C ILE A 88 3.69 -10.80 13.28
N PHE A 89 3.82 -12.12 13.24
CA PHE A 89 4.74 -12.82 12.36
C PHE A 89 4.21 -12.81 10.92
N VAL A 90 5.03 -12.30 10.00
CA VAL A 90 4.71 -12.11 8.59
C VAL A 90 5.40 -13.18 7.74
N CYS A 91 6.73 -13.25 7.77
CA CYS A 91 7.54 -14.18 6.98
C CYS A 91 8.95 -14.33 7.59
N SER A 92 9.56 -15.52 7.51
CA SER A 92 10.95 -15.76 7.93
C SER A 92 11.94 -15.38 6.82
N GLN A 93 13.04 -14.71 7.20
CA GLN A 93 14.02 -14.10 6.28
C GLN A 93 14.68 -15.04 5.26
N GLU A 94 14.56 -16.37 5.42
CA GLU A 94 15.12 -17.36 4.49
C GLU A 94 14.39 -17.38 3.13
N GLU A 95 13.13 -16.95 3.08
CA GLU A 95 12.34 -16.83 1.85
C GLU A 95 12.53 -15.45 1.16
N SER A 96 12.96 -14.44 1.94
CA SER A 96 13.12 -13.03 1.53
C SER A 96 14.44 -12.71 0.81
N ILE A 97 15.34 -13.69 0.64
CA ILE A 97 16.66 -13.48 -0.01
C ILE A 97 16.52 -13.38 -1.54
N LYS A 98 15.34 -13.70 -2.10
CA LYS A 98 15.04 -13.39 -3.49
C LYS A 98 14.68 -11.90 -3.63
N PRO A 99 15.38 -11.11 -4.44
CA PRO A 99 15.00 -9.73 -4.68
C PRO A 99 13.68 -9.69 -5.46
N GLU A 100 12.57 -9.41 -4.79
CA GLU A 100 11.31 -9.04 -5.43
C GLU A 100 11.31 -7.53 -5.70
N ASN A 101 11.15 -7.14 -6.96
CA ASN A 101 11.03 -5.73 -7.33
C ASN A 101 9.69 -5.18 -6.79
N ILE A 102 9.76 -4.23 -5.86
CA ILE A 102 8.59 -3.57 -5.26
C ILE A 102 7.96 -2.53 -6.22
N VAL A 103 8.61 -2.26 -7.35
CA VAL A 103 8.08 -1.36 -8.38
C VAL A 103 7.39 -2.20 -9.46
N GLU A 104 6.07 -2.09 -9.57
CA GLU A 104 5.34 -2.50 -10.76
C GLU A 104 5.94 -1.76 -11.96
N LYS A 105 6.74 -2.46 -12.77
CA LYS A 105 7.14 -1.97 -14.08
C LYS A 105 5.91 -2.06 -14.96
N ILE A 106 5.26 -0.92 -15.19
CA ILE A 106 4.23 -0.86 -16.21
C ILE A 106 4.95 -0.99 -17.56
N ASP A 107 4.91 -2.18 -18.15
CA ASP A 107 5.45 -2.42 -19.48
C ASP A 107 4.58 -1.69 -20.50
N PHE A 108 5.21 -1.13 -21.54
CA PHE A 108 4.56 -0.35 -22.59
C PHE A 108 3.40 -1.11 -23.26
N ASP A 109 3.50 -2.44 -23.32
CA ASP A 109 2.45 -3.33 -23.84
C ASP A 109 1.18 -3.31 -22.98
N SER A 110 1.28 -3.14 -21.66
CA SER A 110 0.12 -3.08 -20.76
C SER A 110 -0.71 -1.81 -20.99
N VAL A 111 -0.06 -0.68 -21.31
CA VAL A 111 -0.72 0.61 -21.56
C VAL A 111 -1.22 0.72 -23.01
N SER A 112 -0.62 -0.03 -23.94
CA SER A 112 -0.99 -0.01 -25.37
C SER A 112 -2.46 -0.36 -25.60
N SER A 113 -3.01 -1.29 -24.82
CA SER A 113 -4.41 -1.71 -24.88
C SER A 113 -5.41 -0.61 -24.44
N ILE A 114 -5.00 0.23 -23.49
CA ILE A 114 -5.82 1.35 -22.96
C ILE A 114 -5.74 2.55 -23.91
N ILE A 115 -4.56 2.80 -24.50
CA ILE A 115 -4.36 3.88 -25.48
C ILE A 115 -5.08 3.56 -26.80
N ALA A 116 -5.12 2.28 -27.22
CA ALA A 116 -5.81 1.86 -28.43
C ALA A 116 -7.33 1.95 -28.34
N SER A 117 -7.91 1.90 -27.14
CA SER A 117 -9.37 2.02 -26.94
C SER A 117 -9.87 3.46 -26.76
N SER A 118 -8.94 4.44 -26.75
CA SER A 118 -9.24 5.87 -26.61
C SER A 118 -9.10 6.66 -27.93
N GLN A 119 -9.05 5.98 -29.08
CA GLN A 119 -9.11 6.59 -30.42
C GLN A 119 -10.42 6.25 -31.13
#